data_AF-A0A0R1NS97-F1
#
_entry.id   AF-A0A0R1NS97-F1
#
_cell.length_a   1.000
_cell.length_b   1.000
_cell.length_c   1.000
_cell.angle_alpha   90.00
_cell.angle_beta   90.00
_cell.angle_gamma   90.00
#
_symmetry.space_group_name_H-M   'P 1'
#
loop_
_entity.id
_entity.type
_entity.pdbx_description
1 polymer ?
#
loop_
_entity_poly.entity_id
_entity_poly.type
_entity_poly.pdbx_seq_one_letter_code
_entity_poly.pdbx_strand_id
1 'polypeptide(L)'
;MSKKGSHQIKDYFDFVVPPLEGFWWQDGVKGIDYAHKERFNFISCIRMPDFVTDDVLTWTKKEAAVKKGLDFSPVKLLTLTEGKCVQIMHHGSYDDEPATIDKMHQFITENNLKLDFSDKRRRHEIYLSNPQRTKVENLKTIIRLPVKEKKMNND
;
A
#
# COMPACT_ATOMS: atom_id res chain seq x y z
N MET A 1 8.74 24.48 -2.77
CA MET A 1 9.63 23.30 -2.80
C MET A 1 10.46 23.38 -1.55
N SER A 2 10.54 22.33 -0.72
CA SER A 2 11.17 22.40 0.62
C SER A 2 12.57 23.02 0.59
N LYS A 3 13.46 22.61 -0.33
CA LYS A 3 14.80 23.19 -0.50
C LYS A 3 14.85 24.68 -0.90
N LYS A 4 13.74 25.25 -1.37
CA LYS A 4 13.63 26.67 -1.76
C LYS A 4 12.80 27.49 -0.74
N GLY A 5 12.35 26.86 0.35
CA GLY A 5 11.58 27.51 1.41
C GLY A 5 12.47 28.08 2.50
N SER A 6 11.88 28.91 3.35
CA SER A 6 12.54 29.43 4.56
C SER A 6 12.75 28.35 5.65
N HIS A 7 11.95 27.29 5.61
CA HIS A 7 12.07 26.15 6.52
C HIS A 7 13.00 25.08 5.95
N GLN A 8 14.14 24.87 6.60
CA GLN A 8 15.13 23.86 6.24
C GLN A 8 14.85 22.56 6.99
N ILE A 9 14.68 21.46 6.27
CA ILE A 9 14.47 20.12 6.84
C ILE A 9 15.85 19.48 7.04
N LYS A 10 16.10 18.98 8.25
CA LYS A 10 17.34 18.28 8.59
C LYS A 10 17.48 17.01 7.75
N ASP A 11 18.69 16.71 7.28
CA ASP A 11 19.03 15.51 6.50
C ASP A 11 18.24 15.34 5.19
N TYR A 12 17.67 16.44 4.68
CA TYR A 12 16.90 16.46 3.44
C TYR A 12 17.74 16.12 2.22
N PHE A 13 17.15 15.35 1.32
CA PHE A 13 17.63 15.17 -0.05
C PHE A 13 16.46 15.12 -1.04
N ASP A 14 16.73 15.46 -2.31
CA ASP A 14 15.74 15.31 -3.39
C ASP A 14 15.47 13.82 -3.66
N PHE A 15 14.20 13.44 -3.77
CA PHE A 15 13.80 12.07 -4.09
C PHE A 15 12.67 12.05 -5.13
N VAL A 16 12.62 10.97 -5.91
CA VAL A 16 11.51 10.68 -6.81
C VAL A 16 10.35 10.17 -5.97
N VAL A 17 9.17 10.77 -6.14
CA VAL A 17 7.95 10.33 -5.44
C VAL A 17 7.67 8.87 -5.84
N PRO A 18 7.65 7.93 -4.88
CA PRO A 18 7.39 6.52 -5.16
C PRO A 18 5.96 6.28 -5.71
N PRO A 19 5.70 5.08 -6.26
CA PRO A 19 4.36 4.68 -6.65
C PRO A 19 3.33 4.84 -5.52
N LEU A 20 2.07 4.99 -5.89
CA LEU A 20 0.96 4.92 -4.95
C LEU A 20 0.83 3.49 -4.42
N GLU A 21 0.55 3.37 -3.13
CA GLU A 21 0.32 2.11 -2.44
C GLU A 21 -1.09 2.12 -1.81
N GLY A 22 -1.69 0.94 -1.68
CA GLY A 22 -3.02 0.75 -1.11
C GLY A 22 -3.09 -0.48 -0.20
N PHE A 23 -3.59 -0.29 1.02
CA PHE A 23 -3.95 -1.39 1.93
C PHE A 23 -5.45 -1.60 1.91
N TRP A 24 -5.91 -2.83 1.70
CA TRP A 24 -7.32 -3.15 1.48
C TRP A 24 -7.86 -4.21 2.45
N TRP A 25 -9.08 -4.01 2.93
CA TRP A 25 -9.83 -5.00 3.72
C TRP A 25 -11.34 -4.78 3.68
N GLN A 26 -12.09 -5.76 4.18
CA GLN A 26 -13.52 -5.66 4.45
C GLN A 26 -13.82 -6.22 5.84
N ASP A 27 -14.70 -5.55 6.58
CA ASP A 27 -15.05 -5.97 7.93
C ASP A 27 -15.92 -7.23 7.91
N GLY A 28 -15.56 -8.20 8.75
CA GLY A 28 -16.26 -9.49 8.86
C GLY A 28 -16.01 -10.46 7.70
N VAL A 29 -15.14 -10.11 6.74
CA VAL A 29 -14.81 -10.96 5.58
C VAL A 29 -13.37 -11.47 5.71
N LYS A 30 -13.18 -12.78 5.53
CA LYS A 30 -11.83 -13.36 5.36
C LYS A 30 -11.44 -13.25 3.89
N GLY A 31 -10.51 -12.35 3.57
CA GLY A 31 -10.11 -12.05 2.19
C GLY A 31 -10.81 -10.79 1.66
N ILE A 32 -11.18 -10.80 0.37
CA ILE A 32 -11.95 -9.74 -0.28
C ILE A 32 -13.11 -10.36 -1.06
N ASP A 33 -14.31 -9.84 -0.82
CA ASP A 33 -15.52 -10.06 -1.59
C ASP A 33 -15.68 -8.95 -2.62
N TYR A 34 -15.27 -9.23 -3.85
CA TYR A 34 -15.29 -8.30 -4.98
C TYR A 34 -16.69 -7.94 -5.47
N ALA A 35 -17.74 -8.66 -5.06
CA ALA A 35 -19.12 -8.34 -5.43
C ALA A 35 -19.63 -7.11 -4.67
N HIS A 36 -19.07 -6.82 -3.49
CA HIS A 36 -19.51 -5.76 -2.58
C HIS A 36 -18.43 -4.69 -2.38
N LYS A 37 -18.03 -4.03 -3.49
CA LYS A 37 -16.96 -3.01 -3.52
C LYS A 37 -17.26 -1.81 -2.60
N GLU A 38 -18.52 -1.50 -2.35
CA GLU A 38 -18.98 -0.44 -1.45
C GLU A 38 -18.59 -0.68 0.03
N ARG A 39 -18.25 -1.93 0.39
CA ARG A 39 -17.82 -2.28 1.75
C ARG A 39 -16.31 -2.22 1.95
N PHE A 40 -15.56 -1.82 0.92
CA PHE A 40 -14.10 -1.81 0.98
C PHE A 40 -13.62 -0.70 1.91
N ASN A 41 -12.77 -1.08 2.85
CA ASN A 41 -11.96 -0.15 3.61
C ASN A 41 -10.56 -0.09 3.00
N PHE A 42 -9.96 1.09 3.00
CA PHE A 42 -8.61 1.27 2.48
C PHE A 42 -7.79 2.31 3.22
N ILE A 43 -6.46 2.16 3.09
CA ILE A 43 -5.48 3.21 3.39
C ILE A 43 -4.66 3.43 2.12
N SER A 44 -4.61 4.67 1.66
CA SER A 44 -3.79 5.09 0.52
C SER A 44 -2.48 5.69 1.03
N CYS A 45 -1.35 5.23 0.49
CA CYS A 45 -0.01 5.50 1.02
C CYS A 45 0.98 5.89 -0.09
N ILE A 46 1.97 6.71 0.27
CA ILE A 46 3.16 6.97 -0.53
C ILE A 46 4.35 6.87 0.42
N ARG A 47 5.35 6.04 0.09
CA ARG A 47 6.55 5.91 0.90
C ARG A 47 7.31 7.24 0.98
N MET A 48 7.76 7.58 2.19
CA MET A 48 8.54 8.78 2.47
C MET A 48 9.96 8.42 2.96
N PRO A 49 10.97 9.27 2.69
CA PRO A 49 12.29 9.15 3.31
C PRO A 49 12.24 9.35 4.82
N ASP A 50 13.25 8.82 5.53
CA ASP A 50 13.31 8.84 7.00
C ASP A 50 13.44 10.25 7.60
N PHE A 51 13.87 11.25 6.82
CA PHE A 51 13.88 12.65 7.27
C PHE A 51 12.47 13.24 7.45
N VAL A 52 11.43 12.58 6.91
CA VAL A 52 10.04 13.04 7.05
C VAL A 52 9.51 12.59 8.41
N THR A 53 9.65 13.46 9.40
CA THR A 53 9.12 13.27 10.75
C THR A 53 7.71 13.85 10.91
N ASP A 54 7.07 13.62 12.06
CA ASP A 54 5.77 14.23 12.39
C ASP A 54 5.82 15.77 12.40
N ASP A 55 6.96 16.37 12.78
CA ASP A 55 7.15 17.83 12.72
C ASP A 55 7.17 18.32 11.27
N VAL A 56 7.90 17.61 10.39
CA VAL A 56 7.93 17.90 8.95
C VAL A 56 6.55 17.75 8.34
N LEU A 57 5.80 16.70 8.69
CA LEU A 57 4.43 16.50 8.23
C LEU A 57 3.51 17.64 8.72
N THR A 58 3.59 18.01 9.99
CA THR A 58 2.78 19.06 10.60
C THR A 58 3.01 20.41 9.91
N TRP A 59 4.27 20.76 9.67
CA TRP A 59 4.62 21.96 8.91
C TRP A 59 4.11 21.88 7.46
N THR A 60 4.33 20.75 6.78
CA THR A 60 3.93 20.55 5.38
C THR A 60 2.42 20.66 5.19
N LYS A 61 1.61 20.13 6.11
CA LYS A 61 0.15 20.26 6.07
C LYS A 61 -0.30 21.73 6.09
N LYS A 62 0.32 22.56 6.92
CA LYS A 62 0.01 23.99 7.02
C LYS A 62 0.32 24.72 5.71
N GLU A 63 1.53 24.52 5.19
CA GLU A 63 1.97 25.10 3.92
C GLU A 63 1.08 24.67 2.74
N ALA A 64 0.75 23.38 2.68
CA ALA A 64 -0.09 22.82 1.63
C ALA A 64 -1.53 23.35 1.72
N ALA A 65 -2.10 23.44 2.93
CA ALA A 65 -3.45 23.98 3.14
C ALA A 65 -3.55 25.43 2.68
N VAL A 66 -2.59 26.28 3.04
CA VAL A 66 -2.54 27.68 2.57
C VAL A 66 -2.43 27.74 1.04
N LYS A 67 -1.56 26.93 0.46
CA LYS A 67 -1.29 26.97 -0.99
C LYS A 67 -2.41 26.37 -1.85
N LYS A 68 -3.11 25.36 -1.35
CA LYS A 68 -4.07 24.57 -2.13
C LYS A 68 -5.52 24.83 -1.74
N GLY A 69 -5.78 25.42 -0.57
CA GLY A 69 -7.13 25.60 -0.05
C GLY A 69 -7.85 24.27 0.22
N LEU A 70 -7.10 23.23 0.60
CA LEU A 70 -7.62 21.88 0.84
C LEU A 70 -7.33 21.45 2.29
N ASP A 71 -8.16 20.55 2.81
CA ASP A 71 -7.93 19.92 4.10
C ASP A 71 -6.97 18.74 3.98
N PHE A 72 -5.89 18.78 4.76
CA PHE A 72 -4.89 17.71 4.88
C PHE A 72 -4.90 17.06 6.27
N SER A 73 -5.90 17.36 7.12
CA SER A 73 -6.07 16.74 8.42
C SER A 73 -6.07 15.20 8.39
N PRO A 74 -6.64 14.50 7.37
CA PRO A 74 -6.67 13.03 7.36
C PRO A 74 -5.32 12.37 7.06
N VAL A 75 -4.35 13.11 6.50
CA VAL A 75 -3.04 12.56 6.14
C VAL A 75 -2.25 12.24 7.41
N LYS A 76 -1.68 11.04 7.53
CA LYS A 76 -0.90 10.65 8.70
C LYS A 76 0.44 10.06 8.27
N LEU A 77 1.45 10.18 9.12
CA LEU A 77 2.69 9.43 8.98
C LEU A 77 2.47 8.06 9.64
N LEU A 78 2.86 7.00 8.94
CA LEU A 78 2.74 5.62 9.42
C LEU A 78 4.08 4.92 9.20
N THR A 79 4.65 4.37 10.27
CA THR A 79 5.76 3.42 10.19
C THR A 79 5.21 2.02 10.02
N LEU A 80 5.58 1.36 8.92
CA LEU A 80 5.13 0.01 8.60
C LEU A 80 6.31 -0.95 8.55
N THR A 81 6.22 -2.03 9.32
CA THR A 81 7.05 -3.24 9.15
C THR A 81 6.15 -4.35 8.67
N GLU A 82 6.07 -4.52 7.35
CA GLU A 82 5.09 -5.43 6.73
C GLU A 82 5.39 -6.92 6.98
N GLY A 83 6.67 -7.23 7.19
CA GLY A 83 7.15 -8.58 7.50
C GLY A 83 7.12 -9.52 6.29
N LYS A 84 7.09 -10.83 6.56
CA LYS A 84 7.13 -11.87 5.53
C LYS A 84 5.86 -11.86 4.67
N CYS A 85 6.01 -11.72 3.36
CA CYS A 85 4.91 -11.67 2.42
C CYS A 85 5.19 -12.56 1.20
N VAL A 86 4.13 -12.94 0.49
CA VAL A 86 4.20 -13.41 -0.90
C VAL A 86 3.78 -12.24 -1.78
N GLN A 87 4.47 -12.02 -2.90
CA GLN A 87 4.13 -10.96 -3.84
C GLN A 87 4.18 -11.46 -5.29
N ILE A 88 3.38 -10.84 -6.14
CA ILE A 88 3.34 -11.13 -7.58
C ILE A 88 3.06 -9.83 -8.36
N MET A 89 3.55 -9.76 -9.59
CA MET A 89 3.15 -8.71 -10.53
C MET A 89 1.85 -9.13 -11.21
N HIS A 90 0.80 -8.35 -11.04
CA HIS A 90 -0.41 -8.42 -11.82
C HIS A 90 -0.28 -7.54 -13.07
N HIS A 91 -0.72 -8.06 -14.21
CA HIS A 91 -0.79 -7.36 -15.48
C HIS A 91 -2.25 -7.34 -15.95
N GLY A 92 -2.76 -6.16 -16.32
CA GLY A 92 -4.12 -6.03 -16.85
C GLY A 92 -5.10 -5.35 -15.91
N SER A 93 -6.39 -5.66 -16.09
CA SER A 93 -7.49 -5.05 -15.35
C SER A 93 -7.49 -5.47 -13.89
N TYR A 94 -7.82 -4.54 -12.99
CA TYR A 94 -8.03 -4.87 -11.57
C TYR A 94 -9.12 -5.92 -11.35
N ASP A 95 -10.10 -6.02 -12.26
CA ASP A 95 -11.15 -7.04 -12.19
C ASP A 95 -10.62 -8.47 -12.48
N ASP A 96 -9.42 -8.60 -13.08
CA ASP A 96 -8.76 -9.88 -13.36
C ASP A 96 -7.80 -10.32 -12.24
N GLU A 97 -7.65 -9.51 -11.18
CA GLU A 97 -6.84 -9.83 -10.02
C GLU A 97 -7.21 -11.14 -9.31
N PRO A 98 -8.49 -11.58 -9.22
CA PRO A 98 -8.83 -12.87 -8.60
C PRO A 98 -7.99 -14.04 -9.14
N ALA A 99 -7.80 -14.13 -10.46
CA ALA A 99 -6.98 -15.18 -11.08
C ALA A 99 -5.49 -15.07 -10.71
N THR A 100 -5.01 -13.86 -10.39
CA THR A 100 -3.65 -13.64 -9.90
C THR A 100 -3.52 -14.01 -8.43
N ILE A 101 -4.52 -13.69 -7.62
CA ILE A 101 -4.61 -14.05 -6.20
C ILE A 101 -4.67 -15.58 -6.03
N ASP A 102 -5.41 -16.30 -6.88
CA ASP A 102 -5.49 -17.77 -6.82
C ASP A 102 -4.12 -18.43 -7.01
N LYS A 103 -3.29 -17.90 -7.94
CA LYS A 103 -1.90 -18.34 -8.12
C LYS A 103 -1.06 -18.10 -6.86
N MET A 104 -1.26 -16.97 -6.18
CA MET A 104 -0.59 -16.70 -4.91
C MET A 104 -1.03 -17.68 -3.82
N HIS A 105 -2.32 -18.01 -3.73
CA HIS A 105 -2.83 -18.98 -2.76
C HIS A 105 -2.28 -20.39 -2.99
N GLN A 106 -2.17 -20.81 -4.25
CA GLN A 106 -1.51 -22.06 -4.61
C GLN A 106 -0.04 -22.05 -4.13
N PHE A 107 0.72 -21.01 -4.48
CA PHE A 107 2.11 -20.87 -4.06
C PHE A 107 2.26 -20.88 -2.53
N ILE A 108 1.40 -20.16 -1.81
CA ILE A 108 1.40 -20.12 -0.33
C ILE A 108 1.21 -21.53 0.24
N THR A 109 0.27 -22.31 -0.31
CA THR A 109 -0.03 -23.67 0.15
C THR A 109 1.12 -24.62 -0.12
N GLU A 110 1.65 -24.60 -1.34
CA GLU A 110 2.77 -25.46 -1.78
C GLU A 110 4.06 -25.19 -0.98
N ASN A 111 4.25 -23.97 -0.48
CA ASN A 111 5.43 -23.58 0.29
C ASN A 111 5.24 -23.68 1.81
N ASN A 112 4.23 -24.41 2.31
CA ASN A 112 3.94 -24.56 3.75
C ASN A 112 3.75 -23.22 4.48
N LEU A 113 3.21 -22.22 3.80
CA LEU A 113 2.87 -20.92 4.37
C LEU A 113 1.37 -20.86 4.67
N LYS A 114 0.98 -19.87 5.46
CA LYS A 114 -0.42 -19.47 5.64
C LYS A 114 -0.56 -17.96 5.63
N LEU A 115 -1.71 -17.48 5.17
CA LEU A 115 -2.09 -16.07 5.24
C LEU A 115 -2.04 -15.58 6.69
N ASP A 116 -1.55 -14.37 6.88
CA ASP A 116 -1.40 -13.73 8.19
C ASP A 116 -2.07 -12.36 8.26
N PHE A 117 -3.34 -12.32 7.84
CA PHE A 117 -4.14 -11.10 7.90
C PHE A 117 -4.45 -10.70 9.36
N SER A 118 -4.36 -9.40 9.63
CA SER A 118 -4.75 -8.76 10.89
C SER A 118 -5.01 -7.27 10.65
N ASP A 119 -5.40 -6.53 11.67
CA ASP A 119 -5.62 -5.09 11.52
C ASP A 119 -4.39 -4.31 11.04
N LYS A 120 -3.18 -4.86 11.28
CA LYS A 120 -1.90 -4.29 10.87
C LYS A 120 -1.31 -4.95 9.62
N ARG A 121 -1.87 -6.08 9.19
CA ARG A 121 -1.38 -6.88 8.05
C ARG A 121 -2.54 -7.09 7.09
N ARG A 122 -2.67 -6.17 6.13
CA ARG A 122 -3.74 -6.16 5.13
C ARG A 122 -3.22 -6.64 3.78
N ARG A 123 -4.10 -6.85 2.81
CA ARG A 123 -3.70 -6.98 1.41
C ARG A 123 -3.08 -5.65 0.99
N HIS A 124 -1.94 -5.71 0.31
CA HIS A 124 -1.18 -4.54 -0.09
C HIS A 124 -0.98 -4.54 -1.61
N GLU A 125 -1.32 -3.42 -2.24
CA GLU A 125 -1.16 -3.18 -3.67
C GLU A 125 -0.24 -1.99 -3.93
N ILE A 126 0.64 -2.11 -4.93
CA ILE A 126 1.55 -1.06 -5.36
C ILE A 126 1.27 -0.77 -6.83
N TYR A 127 0.74 0.42 -7.12
CA TYR A 127 0.29 0.82 -8.46
C TYR A 127 1.42 1.45 -9.25
N LEU A 128 2.09 0.65 -10.09
CA LEU A 128 3.21 1.11 -10.90
C LEU A 128 2.76 1.88 -12.15
N SER A 129 1.49 1.74 -12.52
CA SER A 129 0.89 2.39 -13.69
C SER A 129 -0.15 3.42 -13.27
N ASN A 130 -0.25 4.52 -14.02
CA ASN A 130 -1.35 5.46 -13.86
C ASN A 130 -2.51 5.02 -14.77
N PRO A 131 -3.67 4.60 -14.21
CA PRO A 131 -4.80 4.10 -15.00
C PRO A 131 -5.44 5.16 -15.90
N GLN A 132 -5.25 6.45 -15.61
CA GLN A 132 -5.73 7.54 -16.47
C GLN A 132 -4.86 7.75 -17.72
N ARG A 133 -3.67 7.14 -17.77
CA ARG A 133 -2.66 7.37 -18.82
C ARG A 133 -2.17 6.08 -19.49
N THR A 134 -2.60 4.93 -19.00
CA THR A 134 -2.11 3.61 -19.40
C THR A 134 -3.29 2.77 -19.88
N LYS A 135 -3.14 2.09 -21.01
CA LYS A 135 -4.17 1.16 -21.47
C LYS A 135 -4.31 0.00 -20.48
N VAL A 136 -5.52 -0.52 -20.31
CA VAL A 136 -5.86 -1.52 -19.28
C VAL A 136 -4.94 -2.74 -19.35
N GLU A 137 -4.68 -3.26 -20.55
CA GLU A 137 -3.82 -4.42 -20.79
C GLU A 137 -2.33 -4.20 -20.42
N ASN A 138 -1.92 -2.94 -20.25
CA ASN A 138 -0.55 -2.56 -19.90
C ASN A 138 -0.41 -2.12 -18.44
N LEU A 139 -1.50 -2.12 -17.66
CA LEU A 139 -1.44 -1.81 -16.24
C LEU A 139 -0.59 -2.84 -15.52
N LYS A 140 0.17 -2.36 -14.54
CA LYS A 140 1.05 -3.15 -13.69
C LYS A 140 0.79 -2.79 -12.24
N THR A 141 0.43 -3.80 -11.46
CA THR A 141 0.17 -3.69 -10.02
C THR A 141 0.93 -4.79 -9.31
N ILE A 142 1.76 -4.46 -8.32
CA ILE A 142 2.30 -5.50 -7.44
C ILE A 142 1.25 -5.80 -6.39
N ILE A 143 0.86 -7.06 -6.25
CA ILE A 143 -0.01 -7.51 -5.17
C ILE A 143 0.83 -8.26 -4.15
N ARG A 144 0.64 -7.94 -2.88
CA ARG A 144 1.37 -8.52 -1.75
C ARG A 144 0.38 -9.01 -0.68
N LEU A 145 0.57 -10.26 -0.27
CA LEU A 145 -0.22 -10.92 0.76
C LEU A 145 0.68 -11.25 1.97
N PRO A 146 0.31 -10.83 3.18
CA PRO A 146 1.06 -11.15 4.39
C PRO A 146 0.95 -12.64 4.70
N VAL A 147 2.08 -13.26 5.04
CA VAL A 147 2.15 -14.68 5.38
C VAL A 147 2.96 -14.93 6.65
N LYS A 148 2.85 -16.15 7.15
CA LYS A 148 3.68 -16.74 8.20
C LYS A 148 3.86 -18.24 7.93
N GLU A 149 4.82 -18.86 8.61
CA GLU A 149 4.99 -20.30 8.56
C GLU A 149 3.72 -21.03 9.04
N LYS A 150 3.34 -22.09 8.33
CA LYS A 150 2.39 -23.06 8.84
C LYS A 150 3.13 -23.84 9.93
N LYS A 151 2.75 -23.68 11.20
CA LYS A 151 3.30 -24.51 12.28
C LYS A 151 3.06 -25.97 11.90
N MET A 152 4.13 -26.72 11.66
CA MET A 152 4.06 -28.17 11.59
C MET A 152 3.94 -28.62 13.05
N ASN A 153 2.79 -29.20 13.41
CA ASN A 153 2.74 -29.98 14.63
C ASN A 153 3.61 -31.20 14.33
N ASN A 154 4.76 -31.28 14.99
CA ASN A 154 5.48 -32.54 15.11
C ASN A 154 4.68 -33.36 16.12
N ASP A 155 3.94 -34.36 15.62
CA ASP A 155 3.41 -35.44 16.45
C ASP A 155 4.55 -36.33 16.98
#